data_AF-A0A0B7C3S9-F1
#
_entry.id   AF-A0A0B7C3S9-F1
#
_cell.length_a   1.000
_cell.length_b   1.000
_cell.length_c   1.000
_cell.angle_alpha   90.00
_cell.angle_beta   90.00
_cell.angle_gamma   90.00
#
_symmetry.space_group_name_H-M   'P 1'
#
loop_
_entity.id
_entity.type
_entity.pdbx_description
1 polymer ?
#
loop_
_entity_poly.entity_id
_entity_poly.type
_entity_poly.pdbx_seq_one_letter_code
_entity_poly.pdbx_strand_id
1 'polypeptide(L)' 'MISWLLTSVMELVKWYVAAYITVRIGKFLWIIFNSIYAHFIAKPAELSEYVNEWTVVTGGTDGIGRAYINELAG' A
#
# COMPACT_ATOMS: atom_id res chain seq x y z
N MET A 1 -46.94 10.91 6.42
CA MET A 1 -46.02 10.63 7.55
C MET A 1 -45.12 9.44 7.24
N ILE A 2 -45.66 8.27 6.90
CA ILE A 2 -44.89 7.05 6.56
C ILE A 2 -44.01 7.21 5.31
N SER A 3 -44.49 7.87 4.26
CA SER A 3 -43.71 8.10 3.04
C SER A 3 -42.42 8.87 3.29
N TRP A 4 -42.48 9.96 4.07
CA TRP A 4 -41.33 10.76 4.46
C TRP A 4 -40.29 9.95 5.24
N LEU A 5 -40.76 9.13 6.19
CA LEU A 5 -39.89 8.23 6.95
C LEU A 5 -39.16 7.25 6.01
N LEU A 6 -39.89 6.61 5.09
CA LEU A 6 -39.31 5.66 4.15
C LEU A 6 -38.29 6.32 3.23
N THR A 7 -38.58 7.52 2.70
CA THR A 7 -37.62 8.25 1.87
C THR A 7 -36.36 8.61 2.64
N SER A 8 -36.48 9.07 3.89
CA SER A 8 -35.31 9.43 4.72
C SER A 8 -34.45 8.21 5.04
N VAL A 9 -35.06 7.07 5.35
CA VAL A 9 -34.33 5.82 5.60
C VAL A 9 -33.59 5.35 4.33
N MET A 10 -34.25 5.40 3.18
CA MET A 10 -33.62 5.00 1.91
C MET A 10 -32.45 5.90 1.53
N GLU A 11 -32.56 7.22 1.76
CA GLU A 11 -31.44 8.15 1.54
C GLU A 11 -30.26 7.84 2.47
N LEU A 12 -30.51 7.57 3.75
CA LEU A 12 -29.44 7.17 4.68
C LEU A 12 -28.73 5.90 4.21
N VAL A 13 -29.46 4.88 3.80
CA VAL A 13 -28.88 3.62 3.28
C VAL A 13 -28.02 3.88 2.05
N LYS A 14 -28.50 4.70 1.10
CA LYS A 14 -27.71 5.08 -0.09
C LYS A 14 -26.40 5.75 0.30
N TRP A 15 -26.43 6.70 1.22
CA TRP A 15 -25.22 7.39 1.70
C TRP A 15 -24.24 6.45 2.40
N TYR A 16 -24.73 5.51 3.21
CA TYR A 16 -23.87 4.50 3.83
C TYR A 16 -23.20 3.58 2.81
N VAL A 17 -23.96 3.10 1.83
CA VAL A 17 -23.41 2.26 0.75
C VAL A 17 -22.40 3.04 -0.09
N ALA A 18 -22.71 4.29 -0.46
CA ALA A 18 -21.81 5.15 -1.21
C ALA A 18 -20.52 5.44 -0.44
N ALA A 19 -20.59 5.70 0.87
CA ALA A 19 -19.42 5.89 1.72
C ALA A 19 -18.55 4.63 1.78
N TYR A 20 -19.17 3.47 1.99
CA TYR A 20 -18.46 2.18 2.01
C TYR A 20 -17.71 1.91 0.70
N ILE A 21 -18.39 2.07 -0.43
CA ILE A 21 -17.80 1.88 -1.76
C ILE A 21 -16.64 2.87 -1.98
N THR A 22 -16.86 4.15 -1.68
CA THR A 22 -15.85 5.20 -1.83
C THR A 22 -14.58 4.88 -1.03
N VAL A 23 -14.72 4.47 0.24
CA VAL A 23 -13.56 4.10 1.07
C VAL A 23 -12.83 2.88 0.52
N ARG A 24 -13.58 1.88 0.02
CA ARG A 24 -12.97 0.65 -0.48
C ARG A 24 -12.21 0.88 -1.79
N ILE A 25 -12.81 1.62 -2.72
CA ILE A 25 -12.16 2.02 -3.98
C ILE A 25 -10.98 2.93 -3.68
N GLY A 26 -11.13 3.92 -2.80
CA GLY A 26 -10.04 4.83 -2.41
C GLY A 26 -8.84 4.09 -1.83
N LYS A 27 -9.06 3.13 -0.92
CA LYS A 27 -7.97 2.28 -0.40
C LYS A 27 -7.31 1.43 -1.48
N PHE A 28 -8.10 0.85 -2.38
CA PHE A 28 -7.56 0.06 -3.48
C PHE A 28 -6.68 0.92 -4.40
N LEU A 29 -7.16 2.09 -4.82
CA LEU A 29 -6.41 3.03 -5.65
C LEU A 29 -5.13 3.50 -4.95
N TRP A 30 -5.20 3.79 -3.65
CA TRP A 30 -4.03 4.17 -2.86
C TRP A 30 -2.94 3.09 -2.84
N ILE A 31 -3.32 1.83 -2.64
CA ILE A 31 -2.39 0.70 -2.65
C ILE A 31 -1.74 0.54 -4.03
N ILE A 32 -2.54 0.59 -5.10
CA ILE A 32 -2.03 0.48 -6.47
C ILE A 32 -1.08 1.64 -6.79
N PHE A 33 -1.48 2.87 -6.46
CA PHE A 33 -0.65 4.05 -6.65
C PHE A 33 0.69 3.93 -5.93
N ASN A 34 0.68 3.56 -4.64
CA ASN A 34 1.91 3.37 -3.87
C ASN A 34 2.77 2.22 -4.42
N SER A 35 2.16 1.14 -4.90
CA SER A 35 2.89 0.02 -5.50
C SER A 35 3.62 0.44 -6.78
N ILE A 36 2.96 1.22 -7.64
CA ILE A 36 3.54 1.77 -8.88
C ILE A 36 4.63 2.77 -8.52
N TYR A 37 4.34 3.72 -7.62
CA TYR A 37 5.31 4.71 -7.20
C TYR A 37 6.58 4.06 -6.63
N ALA A 38 6.43 3.06 -5.76
CA ALA A 38 7.54 2.35 -5.14
C ALA A 38 8.41 1.58 -6.15
N HIS A 39 7.82 1.00 -7.20
CA HIS A 39 8.58 0.22 -8.19
C HIS A 39 9.23 1.06 -9.28
N PHE A 40 8.61 2.18 -9.68
CA PHE A 40 9.04 2.93 -10.87
C PHE A 40 9.68 4.28 -10.57
N ILE A 41 9.36 4.91 -9.43
CA ILE A 41 9.75 6.30 -9.14
C ILE A 41 10.61 6.38 -7.89
N ALA A 42 10.28 5.62 -6.85
CA ALA A 42 11.01 5.66 -5.59
C ALA A 42 12.49 5.30 -5.83
N LYS A 43 13.37 6.12 -5.25
CA LYS A 43 14.80 5.83 -5.29
C LYS A 43 15.08 4.56 -4.48
N PRO A 44 16.05 3.73 -4.91
CA PRO A 44 16.51 2.62 -4.10
C PRO A 44 16.98 3.15 -2.73
N ALA A 45 16.74 2.36 -1.68
CA ALA A 45 17.20 2.72 -0.34
C ALA A 45 18.73 2.84 -0.36
N GLU A 46 19.25 3.94 0.17
CA GLU A 46 20.70 4.12 0.31
C GLU A 46 21.21 3.18 1.42
N LEU A 47 22.00 2.18 1.03
CA LEU A 47 22.55 1.18 1.96
C LEU A 47 24.01 1.46 2.31
N SER A 48 24.57 2.57 1.84
CA SER A 48 25.98 2.93 1.98
C SER A 48 26.45 2.98 3.42
N GLU A 49 25.57 3.37 4.36
CA GLU A 49 25.90 3.42 5.79
C GLU A 49 26.11 2.05 6.43
N TYR A 50 25.59 0.98 5.82
CA TYR A 50 25.71 -0.40 6.32
C TYR A 50 26.80 -1.20 5.61
N VAL A 51 27.45 -0.62 4.59
CA VAL A 51 28.53 -1.29 3.85
C VAL A 51 29.72 -1.45 4.79
N ASN A 52 30.25 -2.67 4.87
CA ASN A 52 31.27 -3.15 5.83
C ASN A 52 30.78 -3.40 7.26
N GLU A 53 29.49 -3.26 7.55
CA GLU A 53 28.92 -3.73 8.81
C GLU A 53 28.56 -5.22 8.74
N TRP A 54 28.71 -5.92 9.87
CA TRP A 54 28.25 -7.30 9.98
C TRP A 54 26.71 -7.34 9.93
N THR A 55 26.17 -7.70 8.77
CA THR A 55 24.72 -7.71 8.51
C THR A 55 24.23 -9.12 8.23
N VAL A 56 23.14 -9.53 8.88
CA VAL A 56 22.49 -10.82 8.64
C VAL A 56 21.27 -10.61 7.74
N VAL A 57 21.36 -11.07 6.49
CA VAL A 57 20.23 -11.07 5.54
C VAL A 57 19.55 -12.43 5.56
N THR A 58 18.30 -12.47 6.04
CA THR A 58 17.48 -13.70 5.99
C THR A 58 16.76 -13.83 4.64
N GLY A 59 16.51 -15.06 4.18
CA GLY A 59 15.83 -15.28 2.89
C GLY A 59 16.62 -14.80 1.66
N GLY A 60 17.95 -14.72 1.74
CA GLY A 60 18.81 -14.15 0.70
C GLY A 60 18.94 -14.97 -0.60
N THR A 61 18.21 -16.07 -0.74
CA THR A 61 18.32 -16.95 -1.92
C THR A 61 17.68 -16.34 -3.17
N ASP A 62 16.72 -15.43 -3.05
CA ASP A 62 16.04 -14.80 -4.19
C ASP A 62 15.41 -13.44 -3.82
N GLY A 63 14.82 -12.77 -4.81
CA GLY A 63 14.00 -11.58 -4.65
C GLY A 63 14.72 -10.44 -3.93
N ILE A 64 14.01 -9.80 -2.99
CA ILE A 64 14.55 -8.66 -2.24
C ILE A 64 15.79 -9.03 -1.43
N GLY A 65 15.83 -10.21 -0.80
CA GLY A 65 16.95 -10.63 0.05
C GLY A 65 18.25 -10.78 -0.75
N ARG A 66 18.17 -11.34 -1.97
CA ARG A 66 19.33 -11.43 -2.88
C ARG A 66 19.78 -10.04 -3.33
N ALA A 67 18.86 -9.13 -3.63
CA ALA A 67 19.18 -7.76 -4.01
C ALA A 67 19.92 -7.03 -2.87
N TYR A 68 19.44 -7.15 -1.62
CA TYR A 68 20.14 -6.60 -0.45
C TYR A 68 21.57 -7.14 -0.31
N ILE A 69 21.78 -8.44 -0.51
CA ILE A 69 23.14 -9.02 -0.47
C ILE A 69 24.03 -8.40 -1.55
N ASN A 70 23.52 -8.24 -2.78
CA ASN A 70 24.30 -7.65 -3.87
C ASN A 70 24.69 -6.19 -3.60
N GLU A 71 23.79 -5.41 -3.00
CA GLU A 71 24.05 -4.01 -2.65
C GLU A 71 24.97 -3.87 -1.43
N LEU A 72 24.87 -4.77 -0.45
CA LEU A 72 25.69 -4.72 0.79
C LEU A 72 27.08 -5.36 0.64
N ALA A 73 27.23 -6.30 -0.30
CA ALA A 73 28.49 -6.99 -0.56
C ALA A 73 29.32 -6.35 -1.69
N GLY A 74 28.77 -5.33 -2.37
CA GLY A 74 29.46 -4.54 -3.39
C GLY A 74 30.38 -3.49 -2.78
#